data_AF-A0A2S9SS90-F1
#
_entry.id   AF-A0A2S9SS90-F1
#
_cell.length_a   1.000
_cell.length_b   1.000
_cell.length_c   1.000
_cell.angle_alpha   90.00
_cell.angle_beta   90.00
_cell.angle_gamma   90.00
#
_symmetry.space_group_name_H-M   'P 1'
#
loop_
_entity.id
_entity.type
_entity.pdbx_description
1 polymer ?
#
loop_
_entity_poly.entity_id
_entity_poly.type
_entity_poly.pdbx_seq_one_letter_code
_entity_poly.pdbx_strand_id
1 'polypeptide(L)'
;MKKVVLATVALVGFAFADAPASYATCKACHGVKGEINITTQNKSHVPANLTKAEIEKALHGYKDGSYGGAMKGLMKGQVARLSDADIKALADYMGK
;
A
#
# COMPACT_ATOMS: atom_id res chain seq x y z
N MET A 1 -53.24 12.12 4.38
CA MET A 1 -52.46 12.06 3.13
C MET A 1 -50.98 12.04 3.52
N LYS A 2 -50.27 10.96 3.17
CA LYS A 2 -48.94 10.60 3.70
C LYS A 2 -47.86 11.62 3.28
N LYS A 3 -47.14 12.17 4.26
CA LYS A 3 -45.93 12.96 4.01
C LYS A 3 -44.80 11.99 3.67
N VAL A 4 -44.41 11.94 2.41
CA VAL A 4 -43.25 11.17 1.93
C VAL A 4 -42.01 11.99 2.26
N VAL A 5 -41.25 11.54 3.26
CA VAL A 5 -39.93 12.08 3.59
C VAL A 5 -38.95 11.53 2.55
N LEU A 6 -38.43 12.40 1.69
CA LEU A 6 -37.30 12.08 0.82
C LEU A 6 -36.08 11.82 1.70
N ALA A 7 -35.72 10.55 1.86
CA ALA A 7 -34.43 10.15 2.41
C ALA A 7 -33.38 10.31 1.32
N THR A 8 -32.56 11.35 1.45
CA THR A 8 -31.36 11.59 0.64
C THR A 8 -30.36 10.46 0.93
N VAL A 9 -30.26 9.49 0.02
CA VAL A 9 -29.17 8.51 0.04
C VAL A 9 -27.90 9.24 -0.36
N ALA A 10 -27.08 9.58 0.64
CA ALA A 10 -25.73 10.03 0.42
C ALA A 10 -24.95 8.87 -0.21
N LEU A 11 -24.65 8.98 -1.51
CA LEU A 11 -23.64 8.18 -2.17
C LEU A 11 -22.30 8.45 -1.47
N VAL A 12 -21.90 7.56 -0.57
CA VAL A 12 -20.53 7.50 -0.08
C VAL A 12 -19.70 7.02 -1.26
N GLY A 13 -19.13 7.97 -2.00
CA GLY A 13 -18.13 7.67 -3.02
C GLY A 13 -16.94 7.00 -2.34
N PHE A 14 -16.78 5.69 -2.55
CA PHE A 14 -15.51 5.04 -2.30
C PHE A 14 -14.50 5.64 -3.29
N ALA A 15 -13.76 6.64 -2.83
CA ALA A 15 -12.60 7.13 -3.55
C ALA A 15 -11.58 5.99 -3.60
N PHE A 16 -11.53 5.29 -4.73
CA PHE A 16 -10.37 4.46 -5.05
C PHE A 16 -9.20 5.43 -5.17
N ALA A 17 -8.24 5.37 -4.26
CA ALA A 17 -6.99 6.10 -4.40
C ALA A 17 -6.32 5.61 -5.69
N ASP A 18 -6.04 6.51 -6.63
CA ASP A 18 -5.26 6.20 -7.81
C ASP A 18 -3.86 5.73 -7.42
N ALA A 19 -3.26 4.85 -8.24
CA ALA A 19 -1.92 4.35 -7.99
C ALA A 19 -0.90 5.52 -8.04
N PRO A 20 -0.09 5.73 -7.00
CA PRO A 20 0.95 6.75 -7.06
C PRO A 20 1.98 6.36 -8.12
N ALA A 21 2.58 7.35 -8.79
CA ALA A 21 3.57 7.10 -9.85
C ALA A 21 4.77 6.27 -9.33
N SER A 22 5.12 6.42 -8.05
CA SER A 22 6.16 5.65 -7.36
C SER A 22 5.83 4.15 -7.24
N TYR A 23 4.57 3.73 -7.45
CA TYR A 23 4.15 2.33 -7.35
C TYR A 23 4.49 1.49 -8.60
N ALA A 24 4.82 2.12 -9.73
CA ALA A 24 4.97 1.43 -11.00
C ALA A 24 5.94 0.24 -10.95
N THR A 25 7.04 0.37 -10.20
CA THR A 25 8.04 -0.70 -10.01
C THR A 25 7.61 -1.76 -9.00
N CYS A 26 6.79 -1.38 -8.01
CA CYS A 26 6.29 -2.28 -6.97
C CYS A 26 5.32 -3.32 -7.56
N LYS A 27 4.50 -2.89 -8.53
CA LYS A 27 3.43 -3.69 -9.12
C LYS A 27 3.90 -5.05 -9.66
N ALA A 28 5.10 -5.10 -10.24
CA ALA A 28 5.64 -6.32 -10.83
C ALA A 28 5.79 -7.49 -9.84
N CYS A 29 6.03 -7.19 -8.56
CA CYS A 29 6.18 -8.21 -7.51
C CYS A 29 5.02 -8.22 -6.52
N HIS A 30 4.32 -7.09 -6.36
CA HIS A 30 3.32 -6.89 -5.32
C HIS A 30 1.87 -6.89 -5.81
N GLY A 31 1.63 -6.97 -7.13
CA GLY A 31 0.28 -6.91 -7.69
C GLY A 31 -0.19 -5.48 -7.93
N VAL A 32 -1.46 -5.28 -8.26
CA VAL A 32 -1.99 -3.95 -8.59
C VAL A 32 -2.05 -3.05 -7.36
N LYS A 33 -2.32 -3.60 -6.18
CA LYS A 33 -2.54 -2.91 -4.90
C LYS A 33 -1.89 -3.62 -3.71
N GLY A 34 -0.80 -4.34 -3.93
CA GLY A 34 -0.07 -5.01 -2.85
C GLY A 34 -0.68 -6.34 -2.39
N GLU A 35 -1.52 -6.96 -3.21
CA GLU A 35 -2.28 -8.17 -2.90
C GLU A 35 -1.46 -9.47 -2.99
N ILE A 36 -0.24 -9.42 -3.53
CA ILE A 36 0.65 -10.58 -3.68
C ILE A 36 2.10 -10.24 -3.33
N ASN A 37 2.93 -11.26 -3.24
CA ASN A 37 4.39 -11.21 -3.16
C ASN A 37 4.97 -12.36 -4.00
N ILE A 38 5.20 -12.14 -5.30
CA ILE A 38 5.60 -13.24 -6.20
C ILE A 38 6.94 -13.87 -5.78
N THR A 39 7.88 -13.03 -5.33
CA THR A 39 9.25 -13.42 -5.00
C THR A 39 9.34 -14.36 -3.80
N THR A 40 8.31 -14.35 -2.95
CA THR A 40 8.25 -15.18 -1.75
C THR A 40 7.09 -16.16 -1.79
N GLN A 41 6.35 -16.23 -2.91
CA GLN A 41 5.12 -17.01 -3.04
C GLN A 41 4.15 -16.72 -1.87
N ASN A 42 3.98 -15.44 -1.53
CA ASN A 42 3.15 -14.96 -0.41
C ASN A 42 3.57 -15.44 1.00
N LYS A 43 4.77 -16.00 1.18
CA LYS A 43 5.28 -16.40 2.51
C LYS A 43 5.71 -15.20 3.36
N SER A 44 6.10 -14.09 2.73
CA SER A 44 6.29 -12.80 3.42
C SER A 44 4.98 -12.03 3.53
N HIS A 45 4.92 -11.07 4.46
CA HIS A 45 3.76 -10.20 4.66
C HIS A 45 3.29 -9.56 3.36
N VAL A 46 2.03 -9.80 3.01
CA VAL A 46 1.36 -9.21 1.84
C VAL A 46 0.96 -7.77 2.20
N PRO A 47 1.43 -6.75 1.46
CA PRO A 47 1.16 -5.34 1.80
C PRO A 47 -0.32 -5.01 2.02
N ALA A 48 -1.22 -5.53 1.18
CA ALA A 48 -2.67 -5.30 1.30
C ALA A 48 -3.29 -5.80 2.62
N ASN A 49 -2.61 -6.70 3.33
CA ASN A 49 -3.08 -7.21 4.63
C ASN A 49 -2.56 -6.38 5.82
N LEU A 50 -1.59 -5.50 5.58
CA LEU A 50 -1.00 -4.60 6.57
C LEU A 50 -1.79 -3.29 6.63
N THR A 51 -1.79 -2.68 7.80
CA THR A 51 -2.25 -1.30 7.95
C THR A 51 -1.29 -0.35 7.25
N LYS A 52 -1.80 0.82 6.84
CA LYS A 52 -0.98 1.89 6.26
C LYS A 52 0.25 2.21 7.13
N ALA A 53 0.07 2.33 8.44
CA ALA A 53 1.16 2.60 9.38
C ALA A 53 2.22 1.49 9.42
N GLU A 54 1.82 0.22 9.32
CA GLU A 54 2.75 -0.90 9.24
C GLU A 54 3.55 -0.87 7.93
N ILE A 55 2.92 -0.49 6.81
CA ILE A 55 3.60 -0.34 5.52
C ILE A 55 4.60 0.81 5.57
N GLU A 56 4.22 1.99 6.07
CA GLU A 56 5.13 3.13 6.22
C GLU A 56 6.35 2.72 7.06
N LYS A 57 6.11 2.12 8.22
CA LYS A 57 7.17 1.63 9.12
C LYS A 57 8.08 0.61 8.42
N ALA A 58 7.51 -0.34 7.69
CA ALA A 58 8.28 -1.36 6.96
C ALA A 58 9.13 -0.72 5.85
N LEU A 59 8.59 0.22 5.07
CA LEU A 59 9.31 0.90 3.99
C LEU A 59 10.46 1.76 4.53
N HIS A 60 10.24 2.50 5.62
CA HIS A 60 11.33 3.20 6.32
C HIS A 60 12.38 2.23 6.82
N GLY A 61 11.96 1.13 7.45
CA GLY A 61 12.88 0.12 7.96
C GLY A 61 13.68 -0.61 6.88
N TYR A 62 13.12 -0.81 5.68
CA TYR A 62 13.87 -1.34 4.54
C TYR A 62 14.91 -0.33 4.05
N LYS A 63 14.57 0.97 4.07
CA LYS A 63 15.43 2.07 3.61
C LYS A 63 16.62 2.28 4.54
N ASP A 64 16.38 2.35 5.85
CA ASP A 64 17.44 2.51 6.86
C ASP A 64 18.16 1.18 7.19
N GLY A 65 17.55 0.04 6.86
CA GLY A 65 18.10 -1.28 7.10
C GLY A 65 17.81 -1.84 8.50
N SER A 66 16.89 -1.27 9.27
CA SER A 66 16.41 -1.79 10.55
C SER A 66 15.36 -2.90 10.40
N TYR A 67 14.75 -3.05 9.22
CA TYR A 67 13.72 -4.03 8.92
C TYR A 67 14.09 -4.92 7.71
N GLY A 68 13.44 -6.08 7.64
CA GLY A 68 13.47 -6.98 6.50
C GLY A 68 13.96 -8.40 6.80
N GLY A 69 13.46 -9.36 6.02
CA GLY A 69 13.88 -10.78 6.06
C GLY A 69 14.76 -11.15 4.87
N ALA A 70 14.55 -12.34 4.29
CA ALA A 70 15.34 -12.86 3.17
C ALA A 70 15.39 -11.89 1.95
N MET A 71 14.32 -11.13 1.71
CA MET A 71 14.23 -10.18 0.59
C MET A 71 14.73 -8.76 0.92
N LYS A 72 15.33 -8.54 2.09
CA LYS A 72 15.77 -7.20 2.55
C LYS A 72 16.68 -6.49 1.55
N GLY A 73 17.67 -7.19 0.98
CA GLY A 73 18.60 -6.60 0.02
C GLY A 73 17.90 -6.09 -1.23
N LEU A 74 16.96 -6.87 -1.77
CA LEU A 74 16.15 -6.49 -2.93
C LEU A 74 15.26 -5.29 -2.59
N MET A 75 14.52 -5.38 -1.47
CA MET A 75 13.61 -4.31 -1.05
C MET A 75 14.36 -3.01 -0.76
N LYS A 76 15.53 -3.06 -0.11
CA LYS A 76 16.36 -1.88 0.15
C LYS A 76 16.72 -1.15 -1.14
N GLY A 77 17.05 -1.87 -2.21
CA GLY A 77 17.32 -1.28 -3.53
C GLY A 77 16.10 -0.55 -4.12
N GLN A 78 14.89 -1.10 -3.94
CA GLN A 78 13.65 -0.50 -4.43
C GLN A 78 13.28 0.76 -3.63
N VAL A 79 13.42 0.73 -2.30
CA VAL A 79 12.97 1.83 -1.44
C VAL A 79 14.02 2.94 -1.26
N ALA A 80 15.27 2.72 -1.64
CA ALA A 80 16.38 3.65 -1.39
C ALA A 80 16.14 5.07 -1.91
N ARG A 81 15.40 5.20 -3.02
CA ARG A 81 15.15 6.48 -3.70
C ARG A 81 13.81 7.14 -3.33
N LEU A 82 12.97 6.47 -2.55
CA LEU A 82 11.66 6.99 -2.17
C LEU A 82 11.80 8.15 -1.20
N SER A 83 11.07 9.24 -1.41
CA SER A 83 10.89 10.27 -0.38
C SER A 83 9.91 9.80 0.70
N ASP A 84 9.83 10.52 1.82
CA ASP A 84 8.85 10.22 2.86
C ASP A 84 7.42 10.43 2.36
N ALA A 85 7.22 11.39 1.45
CA ALA A 85 5.95 11.60 0.76
C ALA A 85 5.59 10.41 -0.15
N ASP A 86 6.56 9.83 -0.86
CA ASP A 86 6.34 8.63 -1.66
C ASP A 86 5.97 7.44 -0.78
N ILE A 87 6.69 7.23 0.32
CA ILE A 87 6.42 6.15 1.29
C ILE A 87 4.99 6.26 1.81
N LYS A 88 4.58 7.46 2.21
CA LYS A 88 3.23 7.73 2.66
C LYS A 88 2.19 7.45 1.59
N ALA A 89 2.40 7.92 0.36
CA ALA A 89 1.47 7.69 -0.75
C ALA A 89 1.35 6.19 -1.08
N LEU A 90 2.46 5.45 -1.06
CA LEU A 90 2.49 4.01 -1.27
C LEU A 90 1.73 3.26 -0.18
N ALA A 91 1.90 3.66 1.08
CA ALA A 91 1.17 3.07 2.19
C ALA A 91 -0.32 3.36 2.15
N ASP A 92 -0.70 4.60 1.82
CA ASP A 92 -2.10 4.99 1.63
C ASP A 92 -2.77 4.20 0.49
N TYR A 93 -2.01 3.87 -0.55
CA TYR A 93 -2.49 3.10 -1.69
C TYR A 93 -2.60 1.59 -1.42
N MET A 94 -1.57 0.97 -0.82
CA MET A 94 -1.54 -0.48 -0.59
C MET A 94 -2.24 -0.92 0.69
N GLY A 95 -2.21 -0.11 1.75
CA GLY A 95 -2.67 -0.52 3.07
C GLY A 95 -4.19 -0.56 3.19
N LYS A 96 -4.66 -1.43 4.09
CA LYS A 96 -6.07 -1.47 4.52
C LYS A 96 -6.42 -0.33 5.48
#